data_AF-A0A3C2CRK3-F1
#
_entry.id   AF-A0A3C2CRK3-F1
#
_cell.length_a   1.000
_cell.length_b   1.000
_cell.length_c   1.000
_cell.angle_alpha   90.00
_cell.angle_beta   90.00
_cell.angle_gamma   90.00
#
_symmetry.space_group_name_H-M   'P 1'
#
loop_
_entity.id
_entity.type
_entity.pdbx_description
1 polymer ?
#
loop_
_entity_poly.entity_id
_entity_poly.type
_entity_poly.pdbx_seq_one_letter_code
_entity_poly.pdbx_strand_id
1 'polypeptide(L)' 'MKSRVNRVVLVGTGFVGSSYAFAMINQGVAEELVLVDLNKDKSEGDAMDLNHGMAFAPSQTKVWFGSYADCQ' A
#
# COMPACT_ATOMS: atom_id res chain seq x y z
N MET A 1 -15.87 5.43 18.24
CA MET A 1 -15.50 4.07 17.78
C MET A 1 -14.22 4.19 16.96
N LYS A 2 -13.15 3.43 17.27
CA LYS A 2 -12.11 3.21 16.26
C LYS A 2 -12.80 2.48 15.11
N SER A 3 -12.86 3.07 13.92
CA SER A 3 -13.40 2.37 12.75
C SER A 3 -12.55 1.13 12.53
N ARG A 4 -13.19 -0.05 12.41
CA ARG A 4 -12.47 -1.23 11.93
C ARG A 4 -12.14 -0.94 10.46
N VAL A 5 -10.85 -1.00 10.12
CA VAL A 5 -10.33 -0.84 8.77
C VAL A 5 -9.64 -2.13 8.35
N ASN A 6 -9.68 -2.45 7.06
CA ASN A 6 -8.91 -3.54 6.50
C ASN A 6 -7.52 -3.01 6.14
N ARG A 7 -6.50 -3.58 6.79
CA ARG A 7 -5.10 -3.31 6.49
C ARG A 7 -4.50 -4.51 5.77
N VAL A 8 -3.82 -4.25 4.66
CA VAL A 8 -2.96 -5.23 3.99
C VAL A 8 -1.51 -4.81 4.15
N VAL A 9 -0.65 -5.75 4.57
CA VAL A 9 0.80 -5.56 4.60
C VAL A 9 1.41 -6.42 3.50
N LEU A 10 1.96 -5.77 2.47
CA LEU A 10 2.61 -6.42 1.34
C LEU A 10 4.11 -6.54 1.60
N VAL A 11 4.61 -7.77 1.65
CA VAL A 11 6.05 -8.07 1.77
C VAL A 11 6.61 -8.39 0.39
N GLY A 12 7.47 -7.52 -0.11
CA GLY A 12 8.05 -7.58 -1.45
C GLY A 12 7.34 -6.65 -2.42
N THR A 13 8.03 -5.58 -2.79
CA THR A 13 7.64 -4.59 -3.80
C THR A 13 8.38 -4.81 -5.12
N GLY A 14 8.63 -6.07 -5.52
CA GLY A 14 9.08 -6.38 -6.88
C GLY A 14 7.98 -6.14 -7.91
N PHE A 15 8.22 -6.49 -9.19
CA PHE A 15 7.24 -6.28 -10.26
C PHE A 15 5.84 -6.83 -9.95
N VAL A 16 5.77 -8.00 -9.31
CA VAL A 16 4.51 -8.62 -8.91
C VAL A 16 3.85 -7.85 -7.77
N GLY A 17 4.62 -7.46 -6.75
CA GLY A 17 4.11 -6.73 -5.60
C GLY A 17 3.57 -5.35 -5.98
N SER A 18 4.32 -4.58 -6.76
CA SER A 18 3.88 -3.27 -7.25
C SER A 18 2.62 -3.38 -8.11
N SER A 19 2.53 -4.41 -8.95
CA SER A 19 1.34 -4.66 -9.78
C SER A 19 0.12 -5.03 -8.93
N TYR A 20 0.29 -5.83 -7.88
CA TYR A 20 -0.75 -6.15 -6.92
C TYR A 20 -1.21 -4.92 -6.14
N ALA A 21 -0.28 -4.09 -5.66
CA ALA A 21 -0.57 -2.84 -4.96
C ALA A 21 -1.38 -1.88 -5.84
N PHE A 22 -0.97 -1.71 -7.10
CA PHE A 22 -1.70 -0.90 -8.08
C PHE A 22 -3.12 -1.43 -8.31
N ALA A 23 -3.29 -2.74 -8.52
CA ALA A 23 -4.61 -3.34 -8.71
C ALA A 23 -5.52 -3.16 -7.47
N MET A 24 -4.96 -3.32 -6.27
CA MET A 24 -5.70 -3.17 -5.00
C MET A 24 -6.28 -1.76 -4.86
N ILE A 25 -5.48 -0.74 -5.14
CA ILE A 25 -5.90 0.66 -5.09
C ILE A 25 -6.99 0.95 -6.12
N ASN A 26 -6.81 0.49 -7.35
CA ASN A 26 -7.80 0.70 -8.41
C ASN A 26 -9.13 -0.02 -8.15
N GLN A 27 -9.12 -1.08 -7.34
CA GLN A 27 -10.32 -1.83 -6.96
C GLN A 27 -10.90 -1.40 -5.61
N GLY A 28 -10.21 -0.55 -4.84
CA GLY A 28 -10.68 -0.06 -3.55
C GLY A 28 -10.87 -1.15 -2.49
N VAL A 29 -9.97 -2.14 -2.45
CA VAL A 29 -10.15 -3.36 -1.63
C VAL A 29 -9.86 -3.14 -0.14
N ALA A 30 -8.98 -2.21 0.20
CA ALA A 30 -8.51 -1.96 1.57
C ALA A 30 -8.34 -0.47 1.84
N GLU A 31 -8.58 -0.06 3.10
CA GLU A 31 -8.38 1.33 3.52
C GLU A 31 -6.91 1.63 3.86
N GLU A 32 -6.10 0.60 4.13
CA GLU A 32 -4.68 0.73 4.45
C GLU A 32 -3.83 -0.32 3.72
N LEU A 33 -2.76 0.14 3.08
CA LEU A 33 -1.78 -0.69 2.38
C LEU A 33 -0.36 -0.31 2.84
N VAL A 34 0.32 -1.26 3.47
CA VAL A 34 1.70 -1.10 3.92
C VAL A 34 2.62 -1.84 2.97
N LEU A 35 3.64 -1.15 2.46
CA LEU A 35 4.68 -1.75 1.63
C LEU A 35 5.92 -2.04 2.48
N VAL A 36 6.40 -3.27 2.42
CA VAL A 36 7.61 -3.71 3.12
C VAL A 36 8.55 -4.35 2.10
N ASP A 37 9.79 -3.87 2.05
CA ASP A 37 10.85 -4.44 1.22
C ASP A 37 12.21 -4.25 1.89
N LEU A 38 13.18 -5.09 1.52
CA LEU A 38 14.58 -4.88 1.89
C LEU A 38 15.15 -3.64 1.18
N ASN A 39 14.74 -3.40 -0.07
CA ASN A 39 15.07 -2.20 -0.81
C ASN A 39 14.12 -1.06 -0.43
N LYS A 40 14.50 -0.33 0.62
CA LYS A 40 13.70 0.76 1.20
C LYS A 40 13.42 1.87 0.21
N ASP A 41 14.45 2.35 -0.49
CA ASP A 41 14.33 3.45 -1.46
C ASP A 41 13.32 3.12 -2.55
N LYS A 42 13.34 1.87 -3.04
CA LYS A 42 12.34 1.40 -4.00
C LYS A 42 10.94 1.37 -3.39
N SER A 43 10.77 0.79 -2.20
CA SER A 43 9.45 0.64 -1.58
C SER A 43 8.83 1.98 -1.15
N GLU A 44 9.65 2.94 -0.73
CA GLU A 44 9.24 4.32 -0.50
C GLU A 44 8.85 5.00 -1.82
N GLY A 45 9.62 4.78 -2.89
CA GLY A 45 9.30 5.21 -4.25
C GLY A 45 7.93 4.71 -4.72
N ASP A 46 7.68 3.40 -4.61
CA ASP A 46 6.39 2.79 -4.95
C ASP A 46 5.26 3.37 -4.09
N ALA A 47 5.47 3.58 -2.79
CA ALA A 47 4.46 4.18 -1.93
C ALA A 47 4.12 5.62 -2.36
N MET A 48 5.13 6.43 -2.72
CA MET A 48 4.91 7.79 -3.24
C MET A 48 4.14 7.78 -4.56
N ASP A 49 4.54 6.91 -5.50
CA ASP A 49 3.88 6.77 -6.81
C ASP A 49 2.40 6.40 -6.68
N LEU A 50 2.11 5.38 -5.85
CA LEU A 50 0.74 4.96 -5.58
C LEU A 50 -0.08 6.09 -4.93
N ASN A 51 0.50 6.84 -3.99
CA ASN A 51 -0.16 8.00 -3.37
C ASN A 51 -0.49 9.11 -4.38
N HIS A 52 0.35 9.37 -5.38
CA HIS A 52 0.04 10.33 -6.44
C HIS A 52 -1.18 9.90 -7.28
N GLY A 53 -1.33 8.60 -7.51
CA GLY A 53 -2.48 8.02 -8.22
C GLY A 53 -3.78 8.03 -7.42
N MET A 54 -3.72 8.10 -6.08
CA MET A 54 -4.90 7.99 -5.19
C MET A 54 -6.00 9.00 -5.47
N ALA A 55 -5.66 10.20 -5.97
CA ALA A 55 -6.65 11.24 -6.29
C ALA A 55 -7.66 10.81 -7.38
N PHE A 56 -7.32 9.78 -8.17
CA PHE A 56 -8.15 9.24 -9.24
C PHE A 56 -8.68 7.83 -8.94
N ALA A 57 -8.32 7.26 -7.78
CA ALA A 57 -8.81 5.96 -7.35
C ALA A 57 -10.29 6.07 -6.92
N PRO A 58 -11.09 4.99 -7.05
CA PRO A 58 -12.51 5.01 -6.70
C PRO A 58 -12.78 5.16 -5.19
N SER A 59 -11.77 4.88 -4.36
CA SER A 59 -11.86 5.00 -2.90
C SER A 59 -10.49 5.33 -2.31
N GLN A 60 -10.48 5.88 -1.10
CA GLN A 60 -9.25 6.28 -0.44
C GLN A 60 -8.59 5.11 0.32
N THR A 61 -7.35 4.84 -0.02
CA THR A 61 -6.43 3.91 0.65
C THR A 61 -5.23 4.71 1.15
N LYS A 62 -4.85 4.53 2.42
CA LYS A 62 -3.59 5.07 2.93
C LYS A 62 -2.46 4.13 2.56
N VAL A 63 -1.45 4.64 1.85
CA VAL A 63 -0.30 3.85 1.41
C VAL A 63 0.97 4.40 2.05
N TRP A 64 1.78 3.55 2.66
CA TRP A 64 3.09 3.95 3.20
C TRP A 64 4.11 2.82 3.15
N PHE A 65 5.38 3.18 3.15
CA PHE A 65 6.47 2.25 3.46
C PHE A 65 6.50 2.01 4.97
N GLY A 66 6.47 0.74 5.39
CA GLY A 66 6.42 0.36 6.79
C GLY A 66 7.34 -0.81 7.12
N SER A 67 7.00 -1.52 8.18
CA SER A 67 7.77 -2.65 8.69
C SER A 67 6.84 -3.76 9.19
N TYR A 68 7.42 -4.87 9.64
CA TYR A 68 6.66 -5.95 10.28
C TYR A 68 5.90 -5.52 11.54
N ALA A 69 6.25 -4.36 12.14
CA ALA A 69 5.48 -3.81 13.26
C ALA A 69 4.06 -3.38 12.85
N ASP A 70 3.82 -3.14 11.57
CA ASP A 70 2.51 -2.72 11.04
C ASP A 70 1.49 -3.87 10.92
N CYS A 71 1.90 -5.12 11.16
CA CYS A 71 1.04 -6.33 11.12
C CYS A 71 0.19 -6.55 12.39
N GLN A 72 0.10 -5.55 13.28
CA GLN A 72 -0.62 -5.63 14.57
C GLN A 72 -2.06 -5.15 14.50
#